data_AF-A0A4Y9XKC9-F1
#
_entry.id   AF-A0A4Y9XKC9-F1
#
_cell.length_a   1.000
_cell.length_b   1.000
_cell.length_c   1.000
_cell.angle_alpha   90.00
_cell.angle_beta   90.00
_cell.angle_gamma   90.00
#
_symmetry.space_group_name_H-M   'P 1'
#
loop_
_entity.id
_entity.type
_entity.pdbx_description
1 polymer ?
#
loop_
_entity_poly.entity_id
_entity_poly.type
_entity_poly.pdbx_seq_one_letter_code
_entity_poly.pdbx_strand_id
1 'polypeptide(L)'
;MAPKNKAKAAGVSTSSFFDLKAELAKQEEEFAKNKAAGKATAVVGGVKRPDKKPTVWARQNTGVKARAARDIELEEISRPTLESARAVLERKALVYEKLRKGKSGGLSDKQYEALLVDFDQKAMDHYESDSDDVDESLTVPRPEGQEDDPIIEYEDEFGRLRSGRRSEIPRHLLQQEEAQTEKDDDPYVIYNPVNHFPVYEPSEDRVAAIESAFAEENNPLNVHYDASGEVRAKGAGFYQFSADEETRRRQMEELRAAREETDRTRQETGAADAQPGE
;
A
#
# COMPACT_ATOMS: atom_id res chain seq x y z
N MET A 1 -47.05 -71.55 11.65
CA MET A 1 -46.28 -71.09 10.47
C MET A 1 -45.34 -69.98 10.92
N ALA A 2 -44.03 -70.17 10.80
CA ALA A 2 -43.04 -69.13 11.11
C ALA A 2 -42.92 -68.16 9.92
N PRO A 3 -42.77 -66.84 10.12
CA PRO A 3 -42.57 -65.92 9.02
C PRO A 3 -41.19 -66.14 8.38
N LYS A 4 -41.22 -66.57 7.12
CA LYS A 4 -40.06 -66.60 6.23
C LYS A 4 -39.78 -65.17 5.76
N ASN A 5 -38.87 -64.47 6.43
CA ASN A 5 -38.11 -63.35 5.85
C ASN A 5 -36.79 -63.20 6.62
N LYS A 6 -35.85 -64.12 6.36
CA LYS A 6 -34.43 -63.86 6.67
C LYS A 6 -33.91 -62.94 5.58
N ALA A 7 -33.93 -61.64 5.80
CA ALA A 7 -33.15 -60.72 5.00
C ALA A 7 -31.68 -61.10 5.19
N LYS A 8 -31.03 -61.56 4.11
CA LYS A 8 -29.60 -61.83 4.07
C LYS A 8 -28.89 -60.55 4.49
N ALA A 9 -27.96 -60.63 5.43
CA ALA A 9 -27.09 -59.54 5.80
C ALA A 9 -26.36 -59.06 4.53
N ALA A 10 -26.83 -57.96 3.96
CA ALA A 10 -26.10 -57.27 2.90
C ALA A 10 -24.82 -56.76 3.57
N GLY A 11 -23.67 -57.20 3.06
CA GLY A 11 -22.37 -56.78 3.57
C GLY A 11 -22.34 -55.26 3.71
N VAL A 12 -21.90 -54.78 4.86
CA VAL A 12 -21.73 -53.35 5.14
C VAL A 12 -20.83 -52.80 4.04
N SER A 13 -21.42 -52.09 3.09
CA SER A 13 -20.67 -51.46 2.02
C SER A 13 -19.87 -50.30 2.58
N THR A 14 -18.71 -50.00 1.99
CA THR A 14 -17.89 -48.86 2.42
C THR A 14 -18.67 -47.55 2.36
N SER A 15 -19.57 -47.40 1.38
CA SER A 15 -20.49 -46.25 1.28
C SER A 15 -21.47 -46.16 2.44
N SER A 16 -22.01 -47.28 2.95
CA SER A 16 -22.85 -47.29 4.15
C SER A 16 -22.09 -46.83 5.40
N PHE A 17 -20.79 -47.10 5.50
CA PHE A 17 -19.96 -46.62 6.61
C PHE A 17 -19.70 -45.12 6.52
N PHE A 18 -19.47 -44.59 5.32
CA PHE A 18 -19.36 -43.15 5.10
C PHE A 18 -20.67 -42.41 5.38
N ASP A 19 -21.81 -42.99 5.01
CA ASP A 19 -23.14 -42.42 5.29
C ASP A 19 -23.43 -42.38 6.79
N LEU A 20 -23.15 -43.48 7.51
CA LEU A 20 -23.28 -43.53 8.97
C LEU A 20 -22.32 -42.53 9.65
N LYS A 21 -21.08 -42.41 9.16
CA LYS A 21 -20.13 -41.41 9.65
C LYS A 21 -20.61 -39.98 9.40
N ALA A 22 -21.21 -39.71 8.25
CA ALA A 22 -21.80 -38.42 7.93
C ALA A 22 -23.00 -38.11 8.83
N GLU A 23 -23.84 -39.12 9.09
CA GLU A 23 -24.99 -39.01 9.99
C GLU A 23 -24.56 -38.78 11.44
N LEU A 24 -23.52 -39.48 11.91
CA LEU A 24 -22.90 -39.25 13.22
C LEU A 24 -22.30 -37.85 13.33
N ALA A 25 -21.54 -37.40 12.34
CA ALA A 25 -20.97 -36.06 12.32
C ALA A 25 -22.06 -34.98 12.35
N LYS A 26 -23.15 -35.19 11.60
CA LYS A 26 -24.32 -34.30 11.62
C LYS A 26 -24.99 -34.26 13.00
N GLN A 27 -25.16 -35.41 13.65
CA GLN A 27 -25.70 -35.50 15.01
C GLN A 27 -24.77 -34.85 16.05
N GLU A 28 -23.45 -35.02 15.91
CA GLU A 28 -22.44 -34.37 16.77
C GLU A 28 -22.46 -32.84 16.60
N GLU A 29 -22.54 -32.34 15.36
CA GLU A 29 -22.70 -30.91 15.10
C GLU A 29 -24.01 -30.36 15.65
N GLU A 30 -25.12 -31.07 15.44
CA GLU A 30 -26.43 -30.69 15.99
C GLU A 30 -26.39 -30.70 17.52
N PHE A 31 -25.71 -31.66 18.15
CA PHE A 31 -25.51 -31.71 19.59
C PHE A 31 -24.65 -30.55 20.09
N ALA A 32 -23.55 -30.23 19.41
CA ALA A 32 -22.70 -29.08 19.73
C ALA A 32 -23.46 -27.75 19.58
N LYS A 33 -24.22 -27.58 18.50
CA LYS A 33 -25.09 -26.41 18.25
C LYS A 33 -26.17 -26.30 19.33
N ASN A 34 -26.82 -27.39 19.69
CA ASN A 34 -27.84 -27.43 20.75
C ASN A 34 -27.26 -27.13 22.14
N LYS A 35 -26.06 -27.66 22.44
CA LYS A 35 -25.30 -27.38 23.66
C LYS A 35 -24.89 -25.92 23.75
N ALA A 36 -24.38 -25.34 22.66
CA ALA A 36 -24.03 -23.91 22.57
C ALA A 36 -25.25 -22.99 22.66
N ALA A 37 -26.39 -23.42 22.10
CA ALA A 37 -27.68 -22.73 22.23
C ALA A 37 -28.34 -22.87 23.62
N GLY A 38 -27.68 -23.55 24.57
CA GLY A 38 -28.20 -23.76 25.92
C GLY A 38 -29.37 -24.74 26.02
N LYS A 39 -29.72 -25.43 24.91
CA LYS A 39 -30.72 -26.50 24.87
C LYS A 39 -30.09 -27.78 25.37
N ALA A 40 -29.84 -27.85 26.68
CA ALA A 40 -29.38 -29.07 27.32
C ALA A 40 -30.57 -30.05 27.40
N THR A 41 -30.73 -30.91 26.39
CA THR A 41 -31.59 -32.10 26.49
C THR A 41 -30.93 -33.15 27.40
N ALA A 42 -30.69 -32.80 28.66
CA ALA A 42 -30.32 -33.77 29.66
C ALA A 42 -31.59 -34.53 30.05
N VAL A 43 -31.85 -35.65 29.37
CA VAL A 43 -32.84 -36.63 29.82
C VAL A 43 -32.26 -37.33 31.04
N VAL A 44 -32.52 -36.80 32.23
CA VAL A 44 -32.22 -37.47 33.50
C VAL A 44 -33.53 -38.12 33.96
N GLY A 45 -33.62 -39.45 33.88
CA GLY A 45 -34.77 -40.20 34.39
C GLY A 45 -36.02 -40.24 33.49
N GLY A 46 -35.89 -40.07 32.17
CA GLY A 46 -36.98 -40.30 31.21
C GLY A 46 -38.03 -39.18 31.08
N VAL A 47 -37.89 -38.07 31.81
CA VAL A 47 -38.83 -36.94 31.73
C VAL A 47 -38.12 -35.71 31.17
N LYS A 48 -38.62 -35.15 30.06
CA LYS A 48 -38.16 -33.85 29.51
C LYS A 48 -38.48 -32.75 30.51
N ARG A 49 -37.45 -32.11 31.07
CA ARG A 49 -37.63 -30.87 31.83
C ARG A 49 -37.82 -29.69 30.86
N PRO A 50 -38.62 -28.68 31.24
CA PRO A 50 -38.79 -27.48 30.42
C PRO A 50 -37.45 -26.76 30.24
N ASP A 51 -37.23 -26.20 29.05
CA ASP A 51 -36.01 -25.52 28.67
C ASP A 51 -35.66 -24.41 29.68
N LYS A 52 -34.47 -24.50 30.27
CA LYS A 52 -33.97 -23.43 31.13
C LYS A 52 -33.66 -22.23 30.25
N LYS A 53 -34.06 -21.03 30.70
CA LYS A 53 -33.66 -19.78 30.04
C LYS A 53 -32.13 -19.76 29.92
N PRO A 54 -31.58 -19.39 28.75
CA PRO A 54 -30.13 -19.36 28.56
C PRO A 54 -29.48 -18.46 29.60
N THR A 55 -28.29 -18.87 30.06
CA THR A 55 -27.53 -18.13 31.07
C THR A 55 -27.25 -16.71 30.58
N VAL A 56 -27.00 -15.76 31.49
CA VAL A 56 -26.68 -14.37 31.11
C VAL A 56 -25.50 -14.31 30.15
N TRP A 57 -24.53 -15.22 30.28
CA TRP A 57 -23.38 -15.36 29.39
C TRP A 57 -23.70 -15.97 28.01
N ALA A 58 -24.81 -16.69 27.88
CA ALA A 58 -25.29 -17.25 26.61
C ALA A 58 -26.21 -16.29 25.83
N ARG A 59 -26.55 -15.13 26.41
CA ARG A 59 -27.35 -14.10 25.72
C ARG A 59 -26.46 -13.37 24.73
N GLN A 60 -26.66 -13.60 23.43
CA GLN A 60 -26.03 -12.79 22.40
C GLN A 60 -26.54 -11.36 22.44
N ASN A 61 -25.65 -10.41 22.17
CA ASN A 61 -25.99 -9.00 22.03
C ASN A 61 -26.96 -8.79 20.85
N THR A 62 -27.90 -7.86 21.00
CA THR A 62 -28.88 -7.55 19.96
C THR A 62 -28.17 -7.09 18.68
N GLY A 63 -28.62 -7.60 17.53
CA GLY A 63 -28.08 -7.23 16.22
C GLY A 63 -26.70 -7.79 15.86
N VAL A 64 -26.06 -8.61 16.70
CA VAL A 64 -24.74 -9.21 16.38
C VAL A 64 -24.81 -10.09 15.13
N LYS A 65 -25.83 -10.94 14.99
CA LYS A 65 -26.01 -11.77 13.79
C LYS A 65 -26.28 -10.93 12.53
N ALA A 66 -27.03 -9.84 12.66
CA ALA A 66 -27.32 -8.95 11.54
C ALA A 66 -26.08 -8.15 11.10
N ARG A 67 -25.20 -7.77 12.05
CA ARG A 67 -23.88 -7.20 11.72
C ARG A 67 -22.99 -8.23 11.03
N ALA A 68 -22.85 -9.42 11.61
CA ALA A 68 -22.04 -10.49 11.02
C ALA A 68 -22.50 -10.87 9.60
N ALA A 69 -23.81 -10.92 9.35
CA ALA A 69 -24.33 -11.17 8.00
C ALA A 69 -23.98 -10.03 7.02
N ARG A 70 -24.12 -8.77 7.45
CA ARG A 70 -23.70 -7.62 6.64
C ARG A 70 -22.20 -7.60 6.37
N ASP A 71 -21.38 -7.98 7.35
CA ASP A 71 -19.93 -8.02 7.19
C ASP A 71 -19.53 -9.08 6.14
N ILE A 72 -20.21 -10.24 6.13
CA ILE A 72 -20.02 -11.28 5.10
C ILE A 72 -20.44 -10.78 3.71
N GLU A 73 -21.61 -10.14 3.59
CA GLU A 73 -22.07 -9.57 2.31
C GLU A 73 -21.11 -8.48 1.77
N LEU A 74 -20.56 -7.65 2.65
CA LEU A 74 -19.56 -6.63 2.28
C LEU A 74 -18.22 -7.25 1.87
N GLU A 75 -17.78 -8.34 2.50
CA GLU A 75 -16.61 -9.09 2.06
C GLU A 75 -16.79 -9.72 0.68
N GLU A 76 -18.00 -10.21 0.36
CA GLU A 76 -18.33 -10.76 -0.96
C GLU A 76 -18.37 -9.68 -2.05
N ILE A 77 -18.83 -8.48 -1.73
CA ILE A 77 -18.85 -7.33 -2.66
C ILE A 77 -17.44 -6.74 -2.86
N SER A 78 -16.61 -6.74 -1.82
CA SER A 78 -15.28 -6.09 -1.84
C SER A 78 -14.17 -6.92 -2.47
N ARG A 79 -14.36 -8.25 -2.62
CA ARG A 79 -13.42 -9.07 -3.40
C ARG A 79 -13.75 -8.90 -4.87
N PRO A 80 -12.88 -8.25 -5.69
CA PRO A 80 -13.05 -8.30 -7.12
C PRO A 80 -13.07 -9.77 -7.52
N THR A 81 -14.25 -10.25 -7.94
CA THR A 81 -14.40 -11.64 -8.38
C THR A 81 -13.36 -11.90 -9.47
N LEU A 82 -12.85 -13.13 -9.56
CA LEU A 82 -11.85 -13.49 -10.58
C LEU A 82 -12.31 -13.10 -12.00
N GLU A 83 -13.62 -13.15 -12.24
CA GLU A 83 -14.26 -12.69 -13.47
C GLU A 83 -14.17 -11.18 -13.69
N SER A 84 -14.38 -10.36 -12.65
CA SER A 84 -14.22 -8.91 -12.75
C SER A 84 -12.76 -8.50 -13.02
N ALA A 85 -11.80 -9.14 -12.35
CA ALA A 85 -10.38 -8.92 -12.58
C ALA A 85 -9.99 -9.31 -14.02
N ARG A 86 -10.47 -10.46 -14.49
CA ARG A 86 -10.27 -10.92 -15.86
C ARG A 86 -10.84 -9.95 -16.89
N ALA A 87 -12.07 -9.47 -16.70
CA ALA A 87 -12.70 -8.51 -17.60
C ALA A 87 -11.94 -7.17 -17.66
N VAL A 88 -11.37 -6.71 -16.53
CA VAL A 88 -10.53 -5.51 -16.50
C VAL A 88 -9.20 -5.73 -17.24
N LEU A 89 -8.57 -6.89 -17.06
CA LEU A 89 -7.33 -7.23 -17.77
C LEU A 89 -7.54 -7.34 -19.28
N GLU A 90 -8.63 -7.98 -19.73
CA GLU A 90 -8.98 -8.08 -21.14
C GLU A 90 -9.22 -6.68 -21.76
N ARG A 91 -9.92 -5.79 -21.05
CA ARG A 91 -10.09 -4.39 -21.49
C ARG A 91 -8.75 -3.65 -21.61
N LYS A 92 -7.86 -3.79 -20.63
CA LYS A 92 -6.53 -3.16 -20.65
C LYS A 92 -5.67 -3.70 -21.78
N ALA A 93 -5.71 -5.01 -22.04
CA ALA A 93 -5.00 -5.64 -23.16
C ALA A 93 -5.48 -5.09 -24.51
N LEU A 94 -6.80 -4.93 -24.69
CA LEU A 94 -7.37 -4.35 -25.90
C LEU A 94 -6.97 -2.87 -26.10
N VAL A 95 -6.87 -2.10 -25.02
CA VAL A 95 -6.39 -0.71 -25.08
C VAL A 95 -4.90 -0.68 -25.45
N TYR A 96 -4.09 -1.53 -24.82
CA TYR A 96 -2.65 -1.64 -25.13
C TYR A 96 -2.39 -2.02 -26.59
N GLU A 97 -3.11 -2.99 -27.13
CA GLU A 97 -3.02 -3.40 -28.54
C GLU A 97 -3.39 -2.26 -29.51
N LYS A 98 -4.33 -1.39 -29.12
CA LYS A 98 -4.68 -0.21 -29.92
C LYS A 98 -3.58 0.85 -29.85
N LEU A 99 -3.03 1.11 -28.66
CA LEU A 99 -1.92 2.04 -28.46
C LEU A 99 -0.66 1.58 -29.21
N ARG A 100 -0.32 0.28 -29.14
CA ARG A 100 0.77 -0.33 -29.91
C ARG A 100 0.59 -0.18 -31.43
N LYS A 101 -0.64 -0.13 -31.92
CA LYS A 101 -0.98 0.07 -33.34
C LYS A 101 -1.09 1.56 -33.71
N GLY A 102 -0.68 2.49 -32.84
CA GLY A 102 -0.75 3.93 -33.08
C GLY A 102 -2.15 4.52 -33.02
N LYS A 103 -3.12 3.83 -32.40
CA LYS A 103 -4.48 4.37 -32.16
C LYS A 103 -4.57 4.85 -30.72
N SER A 104 -5.28 5.95 -30.47
CA SER A 104 -5.45 6.54 -29.13
C SER A 104 -6.07 5.62 -28.06
N GLY A 105 -6.58 4.44 -28.44
CA GLY A 105 -7.13 3.46 -27.49
C GLY A 105 -8.40 3.91 -26.77
N GLY A 106 -8.95 5.10 -27.10
CA GLY A 106 -10.05 5.74 -26.39
C GLY A 106 -9.59 6.63 -25.21
N LEU A 107 -8.30 6.91 -25.09
CA LEU A 107 -7.76 7.88 -24.14
C LEU A 107 -7.85 9.29 -24.73
N SER A 108 -8.04 10.30 -23.88
CA SER A 108 -7.90 11.70 -24.29
C SER A 108 -6.43 12.08 -24.47
N ASP A 109 -6.16 13.15 -25.21
CA ASP A 109 -4.78 13.58 -25.51
C ASP A 109 -3.96 13.81 -24.24
N LYS A 110 -4.55 14.44 -23.21
CA LYS A 110 -3.91 14.61 -21.89
C LYS A 110 -3.61 13.28 -21.18
N GLN A 111 -4.47 12.29 -21.34
CA GLN A 111 -4.26 10.96 -20.76
C GLN A 111 -3.20 10.19 -21.54
N TYR A 112 -3.12 10.42 -22.85
CA TYR A 112 -2.10 9.84 -23.72
C TYR A 112 -0.72 10.42 -23.41
N GLU A 113 -0.58 11.74 -23.28
CA GLU A 113 0.67 12.43 -22.89
C GLU A 113 1.16 12.05 -21.48
N ALA A 114 0.24 11.69 -20.58
CA ALA A 114 0.58 11.22 -19.24
C ALA A 114 1.11 9.77 -19.21
N LEU A 115 1.07 9.04 -20.33
CA LEU A 115 1.61 7.68 -20.40
C LEU A 115 3.14 7.75 -20.32
N LEU A 116 3.70 6.96 -19.41
CA LEU A 116 5.15 6.81 -19.25
C LEU A 116 5.83 6.10 -20.43
N VAL A 117 5.05 5.45 -21.29
CA VAL A 117 5.53 4.70 -22.45
C VAL A 117 5.24 5.52 -23.69
N ASP A 118 6.28 5.89 -24.42
CA ASP A 118 6.16 6.52 -25.73
C ASP A 118 5.82 5.44 -26.78
N PHE A 119 4.54 5.35 -27.12
CA PHE A 119 4.06 4.38 -28.11
C PHE A 119 4.39 4.78 -29.55
N ASP A 120 4.69 6.06 -29.81
CA ASP A 120 5.02 6.57 -31.15
C ASP A 120 6.46 6.19 -31.52
N GLN A 121 7.39 6.26 -30.55
CA GLN A 121 8.74 5.72 -30.73
C GLN A 121 8.75 4.20 -30.83
N LYS A 122 7.95 3.51 -30.02
CA LYS A 122 7.90 2.04 -30.02
C LYS A 122 7.26 1.45 -31.29
N ALA A 123 6.40 2.18 -31.97
CA ALA A 123 5.88 1.78 -33.28
C ALA A 123 6.96 1.86 -34.38
N MET A 124 7.96 2.73 -34.23
CA MET A 124 9.10 2.83 -35.15
C MET A 124 10.11 1.68 -34.98
N ASP A 125 10.12 1.00 -33.82
CA ASP A 125 10.80 -0.27 -33.62
C ASP A 125 10.03 -1.41 -34.32
N HIS A 126 9.91 -1.32 -35.65
CA HIS A 126 9.55 -2.42 -36.54
C HIS A 126 10.69 -3.45 -36.69
N TYR A 127 11.52 -3.62 -35.67
CA TYR A 127 12.37 -4.80 -35.54
C TYR A 127 11.53 -5.95 -34.95
N GLU A 128 10.55 -6.44 -35.72
CA GLU A 128 10.37 -7.88 -35.73
C GLU A 128 11.61 -8.44 -36.44
N SER A 129 12.68 -8.57 -35.66
CA SER A 129 13.90 -9.25 -36.08
C SER A 129 13.54 -10.71 -36.34
N ASP A 130 13.34 -11.06 -37.60
CA ASP A 130 13.30 -12.45 -38.10
C ASP A 130 14.72 -13.06 -38.14
N SER A 131 15.57 -12.70 -37.18
CA SER A 131 16.97 -13.12 -37.11
C SER A 131 17.31 -13.52 -35.68
N ASP A 132 16.90 -14.74 -35.35
CA ASP A 132 17.14 -15.43 -34.09
C ASP A 132 18.45 -16.26 -34.12
N ASP A 133 19.47 -15.85 -34.89
CA ASP A 133 20.68 -16.66 -35.10
C ASP A 133 22.00 -15.87 -35.08
N VAL A 134 22.12 -14.91 -34.16
CA VAL A 134 23.44 -14.39 -33.77
C VAL A 134 23.64 -14.68 -32.29
N ASP A 135 24.41 -15.74 -32.02
CA ASP A 135 24.82 -16.14 -30.68
C ASP A 135 25.81 -15.13 -30.08
N GLU A 136 25.28 -14.09 -29.45
CA GLU A 136 26.07 -13.08 -28.73
C GLU A 136 26.82 -13.67 -27.52
N SER A 137 26.58 -14.93 -27.12
CA SER A 137 27.28 -15.58 -26.01
C SER A 137 28.73 -15.97 -26.33
N LEU A 138 29.15 -15.93 -27.61
CA LEU A 138 30.54 -16.18 -28.03
C LEU A 138 31.45 -14.94 -27.96
N THR A 139 30.88 -13.74 -27.77
CA THR A 139 31.67 -12.51 -27.71
C THR A 139 31.98 -12.19 -26.25
N VAL A 140 33.09 -12.70 -25.74
CA VAL A 140 33.63 -12.29 -24.43
C VAL A 140 34.17 -10.86 -24.58
N PRO A 141 33.65 -9.85 -23.84
CA PRO A 141 34.21 -8.52 -23.84
C PRO A 141 35.66 -8.60 -23.37
N ARG A 142 36.62 -8.34 -24.25
CA ARG A 142 38.02 -8.24 -23.90
C ARG A 142 38.27 -6.81 -23.43
N PRO A 143 38.57 -6.55 -22.15
CA PRO A 143 38.88 -5.20 -21.70
C PRO A 143 40.14 -4.72 -22.44
N GLU A 144 40.01 -3.61 -23.14
CA GLU A 144 41.11 -3.01 -23.90
C GLU A 144 42.16 -2.49 -22.91
N GLY A 145 43.41 -2.98 -23.01
CA GLY A 145 44.53 -2.52 -22.18
C GLY A 145 45.30 -3.57 -21.35
N GLN A 146 45.04 -4.88 -21.50
CA GLN A 146 45.80 -5.92 -20.76
C GLN A 146 47.26 -6.12 -21.20
N GLU A 147 47.69 -5.55 -22.32
CA GLU A 147 49.08 -5.72 -22.79
C GLU A 147 50.08 -4.81 -22.04
N ASP A 148 49.60 -3.75 -21.36
CA ASP A 148 50.42 -2.74 -20.66
C ASP A 148 50.09 -2.61 -19.16
N ASP A 149 50.05 -3.73 -18.42
CA ASP A 149 49.92 -3.69 -16.95
C ASP A 149 51.28 -3.91 -16.26
N PRO A 150 52.01 -2.83 -15.88
CA PRO A 150 53.32 -2.95 -15.29
C PRO A 150 53.25 -3.56 -13.88
N ILE A 151 54.27 -4.36 -13.56
CA ILE A 151 54.47 -4.87 -12.20
C ILE A 151 55.12 -3.75 -11.38
N ILE A 152 54.46 -3.32 -10.30
CA ILE A 152 54.90 -2.22 -9.43
C ILE A 152 55.12 -2.78 -8.01
N GLU A 153 56.09 -2.21 -7.32
CA GLU A 153 56.34 -2.46 -5.90
C GLU A 153 55.45 -1.54 -5.05
N TYR A 154 54.68 -2.12 -4.13
CA TYR A 154 53.82 -1.38 -3.21
C TYR A 154 54.07 -1.83 -1.76
N GLU A 155 53.77 -0.95 -0.82
CA GLU A 155 53.83 -1.25 0.61
C GLU A 155 52.47 -1.78 1.07
N ASP A 156 52.45 -3.01 1.57
CA ASP A 156 51.27 -3.65 2.16
C ASP A 156 50.95 -3.01 3.53
N GLU A 157 49.75 -3.22 4.07
CA GLU A 157 49.26 -2.63 5.34
C GLU A 157 50.17 -2.93 6.56
N PHE A 158 51.04 -3.93 6.41
CA PHE A 158 52.01 -4.37 7.42
C PHE A 158 53.43 -3.79 7.19
N GLY A 159 53.58 -2.81 6.31
CA GLY A 159 54.86 -2.15 6.01
C GLY A 159 55.87 -3.02 5.25
N ARG A 160 55.39 -4.04 4.53
CA ARG A 160 56.23 -4.95 3.73
C ARG A 160 56.11 -4.59 2.26
N LEU A 161 57.24 -4.52 1.57
CA LEU A 161 57.28 -4.34 0.12
C LEU A 161 56.84 -5.64 -0.59
N ARG A 162 55.78 -5.55 -1.39
CA ARG A 162 55.29 -6.63 -2.26
C ARG A 162 55.23 -6.13 -3.71
N SER A 163 55.49 -7.01 -4.66
CA SER A 163 55.31 -6.72 -6.09
C SER A 163 54.00 -7.31 -6.60
N GLY A 164 53.26 -6.53 -7.38
CA GLY A 164 51.98 -6.92 -7.96
C GLY A 164 51.69 -6.12 -9.23
N ARG A 165 50.72 -6.57 -10.04
CA ARG A 165 50.25 -5.81 -11.19
C ARG A 165 49.53 -4.55 -10.74
N ARG A 166 49.69 -3.43 -11.45
CA ARG A 166 49.07 -2.14 -11.08
C ARG A 166 47.54 -2.26 -10.95
N SER A 167 46.89 -3.06 -11.79
CA SER A 167 45.44 -3.29 -11.73
C SER A 167 44.97 -4.07 -10.50
N GLU A 168 45.83 -4.90 -9.90
CA GLU A 168 45.51 -5.77 -8.76
C GLU A 168 45.81 -5.07 -7.41
N ILE A 169 46.60 -4.01 -7.43
CA ILE A 169 46.96 -3.26 -6.23
C ILE A 169 45.79 -2.35 -5.82
N PRO A 170 45.30 -2.43 -4.56
CA PRO A 170 44.26 -1.53 -4.07
C PRO A 170 44.62 -0.06 -4.27
N ARG A 171 43.66 0.74 -4.76
CA ARG A 171 43.85 2.16 -5.10
C ARG A 171 44.47 3.03 -4.00
N HIS A 172 44.28 2.66 -2.74
CA HIS A 172 44.81 3.39 -1.58
C HIS A 172 46.26 3.03 -1.24
N LEU A 173 46.77 1.90 -1.75
CA LEU A 173 48.17 1.46 -1.61
C LEU A 173 49.03 1.84 -2.81
N LEU A 174 48.40 2.22 -3.93
CA LEU A 174 49.12 2.86 -5.03
C LEU A 174 49.70 4.17 -4.52
N GLN A 175 51.01 4.34 -4.74
CA GLN A 175 51.68 5.61 -4.50
C GLN A 175 50.97 6.66 -5.36
N GLN A 176 50.14 7.50 -4.73
CA GLN A 176 49.66 8.71 -5.39
C GLN A 176 50.92 9.55 -5.54
N GLU A 177 51.51 9.56 -6.74
CA GLU A 177 52.33 10.69 -7.14
C GLU A 177 51.52 11.91 -6.74
N GLU A 178 52.06 12.74 -5.86
CA GLU A 178 51.46 14.00 -5.49
C GLU A 178 51.27 14.74 -6.81
N ALA A 179 50.07 14.58 -7.40
CA ALA A 179 49.61 15.38 -8.49
C ALA A 179 49.68 16.77 -7.91
N GLN A 180 50.77 17.46 -8.27
CA GLN A 180 51.01 18.85 -7.95
C GLN A 180 49.68 19.51 -8.21
N THR A 181 48.97 19.84 -7.13
CA THR A 181 47.73 20.57 -7.25
C THR A 181 48.19 22.01 -7.48
N GLU A 182 48.80 22.22 -8.65
CA GLU A 182 48.79 23.50 -9.30
C GLU A 182 47.31 23.83 -9.37
N LYS A 183 46.89 24.79 -8.55
CA LYS A 183 45.59 25.39 -8.68
C LYS A 183 45.65 26.14 -10.00
N ASP A 184 45.39 25.41 -11.07
CA ASP A 184 44.99 25.99 -12.34
C ASP A 184 43.66 26.68 -12.05
N ASP A 185 43.75 27.96 -11.70
CA ASP A 185 42.63 28.90 -11.76
C ASP A 185 42.28 29.06 -13.25
N ASP A 186 41.71 28.01 -13.83
CA ASP A 186 41.25 27.99 -15.21
C ASP A 186 40.11 29.02 -15.33
N PRO A 187 40.30 30.14 -16.06
CA PRO A 187 39.35 31.24 -16.08
C PRO A 187 38.00 30.89 -16.73
N TYR A 188 37.89 29.67 -17.27
CA TYR A 188 36.66 29.13 -17.84
C TYR A 188 35.89 28.18 -16.90
N VAL A 189 36.45 27.81 -15.75
CA VAL A 189 35.78 26.95 -14.76
C VAL A 189 35.04 27.82 -13.74
N ILE A 190 33.72 27.88 -13.87
CA ILE A 190 32.84 28.56 -12.91
C ILE A 190 32.71 27.67 -11.67
N TYR A 191 33.50 27.97 -10.64
CA TYR A 191 33.29 27.40 -9.31
C TYR A 191 32.08 28.08 -8.66
N ASN A 192 31.02 27.32 -8.40
CA ASN A 192 29.91 27.82 -7.58
C ASN A 192 30.47 28.26 -6.22
N PRO A 193 30.11 29.46 -5.72
CA PRO A 193 30.64 29.93 -4.45
C PRO A 193 30.23 28.96 -3.34
N VAL A 194 31.21 28.48 -2.58
CA VAL A 194 30.94 27.68 -1.38
C VAL A 194 30.08 28.54 -0.46
N ASN A 195 28.84 28.11 -0.18
CA ASN A 195 27.77 28.79 0.56
C ASN A 195 26.82 29.71 -0.23
N HIS A 196 26.86 29.74 -1.57
CA HIS A 196 25.80 30.39 -2.35
C HIS A 196 24.70 29.39 -2.70
N PHE A 197 23.75 29.22 -1.79
CA PHE A 197 22.49 28.54 -2.07
C PHE A 197 21.47 29.60 -2.51
N PRO A 198 21.07 29.67 -3.79
CA PRO A 198 20.03 30.59 -4.20
C PRO A 198 18.72 30.19 -3.50
N VAL A 199 18.29 31.01 -2.54
CA VAL A 199 16.95 30.91 -1.97
C VAL A 199 16.01 31.48 -3.00
N TYR A 200 15.06 30.67 -3.45
CA TYR A 200 14.07 31.10 -4.43
C TYR A 200 13.18 32.19 -3.82
N GLU A 201 13.29 33.41 -4.34
CA GLU A 201 12.37 34.51 -4.07
C GLU A 201 11.36 34.58 -5.23
N PRO A 202 10.07 34.29 -5.00
CA PRO A 202 9.05 34.43 -6.03
C PRO A 202 8.98 35.87 -6.55
N SER A 203 8.83 36.05 -7.87
CA SER A 203 8.56 37.38 -8.43
C SER A 203 7.23 37.94 -7.93
N GLU A 204 7.13 39.27 -7.83
CA GLU A 204 5.91 39.96 -7.39
C GLU A 204 4.69 39.56 -8.24
N ASP A 205 4.87 39.42 -9.55
CA ASP A 205 3.83 38.94 -10.47
C ASP A 205 3.34 37.53 -10.12
N ARG A 206 4.23 36.65 -9.67
CA ARG A 206 3.88 35.28 -9.26
C ARG A 206 3.12 35.29 -7.95
N VAL A 207 3.53 36.12 -7.00
CA VAL A 207 2.82 36.30 -5.72
C VAL A 207 1.41 36.83 -5.99
N ALA A 208 1.27 37.87 -6.82
CA ALA A 208 -0.02 38.43 -7.19
C ALA A 208 -0.91 37.44 -7.97
N ALA A 209 -0.33 36.61 -8.82
CA ALA A 209 -1.06 35.54 -9.52
C ALA A 209 -1.56 34.45 -8.56
N ILE A 210 -0.77 34.10 -7.55
CA ILE A 210 -1.18 33.16 -6.50
C ILE A 210 -2.30 33.80 -5.66
N GLU A 211 -2.10 35.03 -5.19
CA GLU A 211 -3.10 35.75 -4.38
C GLU A 211 -4.43 35.90 -5.12
N SER A 212 -4.42 36.26 -6.40
CA SER A 212 -5.64 36.36 -7.21
C SER A 212 -6.31 35.00 -7.45
N ALA A 213 -5.54 33.93 -7.64
CA ALA A 213 -6.09 32.58 -7.79
C ALA A 213 -6.72 32.04 -6.48
N PHE A 214 -6.14 32.39 -5.33
CA PHE A 214 -6.63 32.00 -4.00
C PHE A 214 -7.57 33.03 -3.36
N ALA A 215 -7.84 34.15 -4.03
CA ALA A 215 -8.79 35.14 -3.57
C ALA A 215 -10.16 34.51 -3.36
N GLU A 216 -10.85 34.91 -2.29
CA GLU A 216 -12.16 34.37 -1.87
C GLU A 216 -13.23 34.48 -2.99
N GLU A 217 -13.05 35.41 -3.94
CA GLU A 217 -13.92 35.57 -5.10
C GLU A 217 -13.79 34.42 -6.12
N ASN A 218 -12.60 33.82 -6.24
CA ASN A 218 -12.29 32.77 -7.21
C ASN A 218 -12.33 31.35 -6.62
N ASN A 219 -12.30 31.23 -5.29
CA ASN A 219 -12.44 29.96 -4.60
C ASN A 219 -13.90 29.75 -4.18
N PRO A 220 -14.61 28.72 -4.67
CA PRO A 220 -15.99 28.45 -4.26
C PRO A 220 -16.07 28.32 -2.73
N LEU A 221 -16.83 29.22 -2.09
CA LEU A 221 -16.97 29.35 -0.63
C LEU A 221 -17.27 28.02 0.10
N ASN A 222 -17.85 27.06 -0.61
CA ASN A 222 -18.40 25.83 -0.07
C ASN A 222 -17.50 24.59 -0.28
N VAL A 223 -16.26 24.74 -0.76
CA VAL A 223 -15.29 23.63 -0.81
C VAL A 223 -14.53 23.57 0.50
N HIS A 224 -15.21 23.06 1.52
CA HIS A 224 -14.61 22.80 2.80
C HIS A 224 -13.88 21.45 2.81
N TYR A 225 -12.81 21.37 3.61
CA TYR A 225 -12.10 20.12 3.84
C TYR A 225 -13.05 19.05 4.41
N ASP A 226 -13.20 17.95 3.67
CA ASP A 226 -13.92 16.75 4.09
C ASP A 226 -12.92 15.67 4.51
N ALA A 227 -12.86 15.39 5.80
CA ALA A 227 -11.95 14.39 6.30
C ALA A 227 -12.42 12.95 6.00
N SER A 228 -13.60 12.73 5.40
CA SER A 228 -14.03 11.39 4.97
C SER A 228 -13.11 10.79 3.90
N GLY A 229 -12.46 11.64 3.09
CA GLY A 229 -11.51 11.24 2.05
C GLY A 229 -10.05 11.07 2.53
N GLU A 230 -9.75 11.38 3.79
CA GLU A 230 -8.39 11.28 4.34
C GLU A 230 -8.10 9.86 4.83
N VAL A 231 -7.00 9.27 4.33
CA VAL A 231 -6.57 7.90 4.68
C VAL A 231 -5.70 7.88 5.94
N ARG A 232 -5.12 9.01 6.33
CA ARG A 232 -4.28 9.12 7.53
C ARG A 232 -5.09 8.97 8.83
N ALA A 233 -4.43 8.43 9.85
CA ALA A 233 -4.98 8.35 11.19
C ALA A 233 -5.14 9.77 11.78
N LYS A 234 -6.35 10.07 12.26
CA LYS A 234 -6.68 11.36 12.86
C LYS A 234 -6.38 11.29 14.36
N GLY A 235 -5.73 12.33 14.89
CA GLY A 235 -5.34 12.39 16.30
C GLY A 235 -6.54 12.53 17.26
N ALA A 236 -6.26 12.42 18.57
CA ALA A 236 -7.29 12.45 19.63
C ALA A 236 -8.07 13.79 19.74
N GLY A 237 -7.55 14.87 19.14
CA GLY A 237 -8.22 16.18 19.07
C GLY A 237 -8.91 16.46 17.73
N PHE A 238 -9.08 15.46 16.87
CA PHE A 238 -9.69 15.68 15.57
C PHE A 238 -11.20 15.94 15.69
N TYR A 239 -11.66 17.02 15.06
CA TYR A 239 -13.07 17.41 14.96
C TYR A 239 -13.45 17.69 13.51
N GLN A 240 -14.47 17.00 12.99
CA GLN A 240 -15.00 17.23 11.64
C GLN A 240 -16.17 18.21 11.70
N PHE A 241 -16.05 19.33 10.99
CA PHE A 241 -17.15 20.28 10.84
C PHE A 241 -18.24 19.76 9.91
N SER A 242 -19.46 20.22 10.13
CA SER A 242 -20.59 20.00 9.23
C SER A 242 -20.31 20.57 7.83
N ALA A 243 -20.91 19.94 6.81
CA ALA A 243 -20.92 20.44 5.44
C ALA A 243 -21.94 21.57 5.24
N ASP A 244 -22.92 21.69 6.13
CA ASP A 244 -23.90 22.76 6.12
C ASP A 244 -23.32 24.03 6.77
N GLU A 245 -23.41 25.17 6.08
CA GLU A 245 -22.72 26.41 6.44
C GLU A 245 -23.21 27.01 7.78
N GLU A 246 -24.50 26.91 8.07
CA GLU A 246 -25.06 27.44 9.32
C GLU A 246 -24.61 26.64 10.53
N THR A 247 -24.68 25.30 10.43
CA THR A 247 -24.22 24.41 11.51
C THR A 247 -22.71 24.49 11.70
N ARG A 248 -21.94 24.59 10.60
CA ARG A 248 -20.50 24.82 10.65
C ARG A 248 -20.14 26.13 11.36
N ARG A 249 -20.83 27.23 11.03
CA ARG A 249 -20.60 28.53 11.66
C ARG A 249 -20.83 28.47 13.17
N ARG A 250 -21.91 27.81 13.61
CA ARG A 250 -22.20 27.59 15.04
C ARG A 250 -21.11 26.76 15.72
N GLN A 251 -20.66 25.68 15.09
CA GLN A 251 -19.56 24.86 15.61
C GLN A 251 -18.25 25.65 15.74
N MET A 252 -17.96 26.54 14.79
CA MET A 252 -16.79 27.43 14.83
C MET A 252 -16.90 28.46 15.96
N GLU A 253 -18.09 29.04 16.17
CA GLU A 253 -18.36 29.97 17.27
C GLU A 253 -18.23 29.29 18.65
N GLU A 254 -18.77 28.08 18.79
CA GLU A 254 -18.64 27.27 20.02
C GLU A 254 -17.17 26.95 20.33
N LEU A 255 -16.39 26.54 19.33
CA LEU A 255 -14.97 26.25 19.51
C LEU A 255 -14.17 27.50 19.86
N ARG A 256 -14.51 28.66 19.29
CA ARG A 256 -13.91 29.95 19.66
C ARG A 256 -14.24 30.31 21.11
N ALA A 257 -15.49 30.15 21.54
CA ALA A 257 -15.89 30.41 22.93
C ALA A 257 -15.15 29.50 23.92
N ALA A 258 -15.08 28.19 23.63
CA ALA A 258 -14.32 27.26 24.44
C ALA A 258 -12.83 27.63 24.54
N ARG A 259 -12.24 28.10 23.44
CA ARG A 259 -10.86 28.61 23.43
C ARG A 259 -10.69 29.82 24.34
N GLU A 260 -11.57 30.81 24.23
CA GLU A 260 -11.54 32.01 25.08
C GLU A 260 -11.69 31.68 26.57
N GLU A 261 -12.56 30.73 26.90
CA GLU A 261 -12.70 30.20 28.27
C GLU A 261 -11.41 29.54 28.74
N THR A 262 -10.80 28.67 27.93
CA THR A 262 -9.53 28.02 28.29
C THR A 262 -8.39 29.02 28.47
N ASP A 263 -8.32 30.05 27.61
CA ASP A 263 -7.30 31.09 27.66
C ASP A 263 -7.47 31.93 28.94
N ARG A 264 -8.71 32.29 29.30
CA ARG A 264 -9.00 32.93 30.60
C ARG A 264 -8.58 32.06 31.78
N THR A 265 -8.99 30.80 31.77
CA THR A 265 -8.72 29.88 32.88
C THR A 265 -7.21 29.66 33.05
N ARG A 266 -6.45 29.60 31.94
CA ARG A 266 -4.98 29.51 31.95
C ARG A 266 -4.34 30.76 32.54
N GLN A 267 -4.81 31.94 32.16
CA GLN A 267 -4.33 33.22 32.74
C GLN A 267 -4.62 33.30 34.23
N GLU A 268 -5.81 32.90 34.67
CA GLU A 268 -6.20 32.89 36.10
C GLU A 268 -5.40 31.88 36.93
N THR A 269 -5.12 30.70 36.36
CA THR A 269 -4.35 29.64 37.03
C THR A 269 -2.84 29.83 36.95
N GLY A 270 -2.37 30.86 36.22
CA GLY A 270 -0.94 31.14 36.04
C GLY A 270 -0.21 30.04 35.27
N ALA A 271 -0.91 29.30 34.40
CA ALA A 271 -0.30 28.28 33.56
C ALA A 271 0.62 28.97 32.54
N ALA A 272 1.93 28.70 32.63
CA ALA A 272 2.90 29.23 31.69
C ALA A 272 2.73 28.53 30.32
N ASP A 273 2.51 29.32 29.27
CA ASP A 273 2.58 28.84 27.89
C ASP A 273 4.06 28.67 27.54
N ALA A 274 4.55 27.43 27.61
CA ALA A 274 5.90 27.10 27.18
C ALA A 274 6.07 27.40 25.68
N GLN A 275 6.96 28.33 25.35
CA GLN A 275 7.34 28.57 23.97
C GLN A 275 8.18 27.37 23.47
N PRO A 276 8.00 26.91 22.22
CA PRO A 276 8.85 25.85 21.69
C PRO A 276 10.30 26.34 21.63
N GLY A 277 11.17 25.79 22.47
CA GLY A 277 12.62 26.10 22.49
C GLY A 277 13.18 26.67 23.79
N GLU A 278 12.36 26.84 24.83
CA GLU A 278 12.81 27.11 26.21
C GLU A 278 12.83 25.84 27.10
#